data_AF-A0A7S2BPZ3-F1
#
_entry.id   AF-A0A7S2BPZ3-F1
#
_cell.length_a   1.000
_cell.length_b   1.000
_cell.length_c   1.000
_cell.angle_alpha   90.00
_cell.angle_beta   90.00
_cell.angle_gamma   90.00
#
_symmetry.space_group_name_H-M   'P 1'
#
loop_
_entity.id
_entity.type
_entity.pdbx_description
1 polymer ?
#
loop_
_entity_poly.entity_id
_entity_poly.type
_entity_poly.pdbx_seq_one_letter_code
_entity_poly.pdbx_strand_id
1 'polypeptide(L)'
;SIMVAFANGVVKAYDAQGNEQFNHGPLGEHTTNTSIGMMRIPRLNKDILLCGQEFGYVTVYDLPDFRPRGSFTTGYDGEVMAIVDMMADGVFITCGLSGDVVLWRWQDEAAANASMSTEMMSSSPF
;
A
#
# COMPACT_ATOMS: atom_id res chain seq x y z
N SER A 1 6.49 18.19 1.41
CA SER A 1 5.03 18.17 1.65
C SER A 1 4.76 17.37 2.92
N ILE A 2 3.72 17.73 3.66
CA ILE A 2 3.23 16.99 4.82
C ILE A 2 1.99 16.22 4.36
N MET A 3 1.88 14.94 4.72
CA MET A 3 0.64 14.18 4.50
C MET A 3 -0.03 13.86 5.83
N VAL A 4 -1.35 13.92 5.83
CA VAL A 4 -2.19 13.65 6.99
C VAL A 4 -3.30 12.72 6.55
N ALA A 5 -3.45 11.60 7.25
CA ALA A 5 -4.57 10.68 7.07
C ALA A 5 -5.43 10.67 8.33
N PHE A 6 -6.74 10.68 8.13
CA PHE A 6 -7.74 10.70 9.18
C PHE A 6 -8.42 9.34 9.27
N ALA A 7 -8.85 8.98 10.48
CA ALA A 7 -9.53 7.70 10.75
C ALA A 7 -10.76 7.45 9.85
N ASN A 8 -11.42 8.51 9.38
CA ASN A 8 -12.57 8.44 8.46
C ASN A 8 -12.19 8.25 6.97
N GLY A 9 -10.95 7.83 6.68
CA GLY A 9 -10.49 7.54 5.32
C GLY A 9 -10.00 8.78 4.54
N VAL A 10 -10.20 9.99 5.06
CA VAL A 10 -9.74 11.21 4.39
C VAL A 10 -8.21 11.28 4.39
N VAL A 11 -7.62 11.65 3.25
CA VAL A 11 -6.19 11.96 3.12
C VAL A 11 -6.03 13.40 2.62
N LYS A 12 -5.13 14.13 3.26
CA LYS A 12 -4.75 15.50 2.89
C LYS A 12 -3.26 15.62 2.71
N ALA A 13 -2.85 16.49 1.79
CA ALA A 13 -1.45 16.87 1.63
C ALA A 13 -1.30 18.38 1.66
N TYR A 14 -0.25 18.84 2.33
CA TYR A 14 0.10 20.23 2.51
C TYR A 14 1.51 20.49 1.98
N ASP A 15 1.75 21.68 1.42
CA ASP A 15 3.11 22.12 1.12
C ASP A 15 3.87 22.54 2.39
N ALA A 16 5.11 23.00 2.23
CA ALA A 16 5.94 23.43 3.35
C ALA A 16 5.44 24.72 4.03
N GLN A 17 4.58 25.48 3.35
CA GLN A 17 3.95 26.70 3.84
C GLN A 17 2.61 26.42 4.53
N GLY A 18 2.14 25.17 4.50
CA GLY A 18 0.88 24.75 5.09
C GLY A 18 -0.34 24.94 4.20
N ASN A 19 -0.16 25.26 2.91
CA ASN A 19 -1.30 25.33 1.99
C ASN A 19 -1.77 23.93 1.65
N GLU A 20 -3.09 23.71 1.67
CA GLU A 20 -3.70 22.45 1.24
C GLU A 20 -3.49 22.29 -0.27
N GLN A 21 -2.72 21.28 -0.65
CA GLN A 21 -2.45 20.92 -2.05
C GLN A 21 -3.33 19.77 -2.52
N PHE A 22 -3.82 18.96 -1.58
CA PHE A 22 -4.65 17.81 -1.87
C PHE A 22 -5.61 17.52 -0.70
N ASN A 23 -6.84 17.14 -1.04
CA ASN A 23 -7.86 16.72 -0.09
C ASN A 23 -8.82 15.76 -0.79
N HIS A 24 -8.87 14.54 -0.29
CA HIS A 24 -9.68 13.50 -0.90
C HIS A 24 -10.33 12.64 0.18
N GLY A 25 -11.59 12.29 -0.04
CA GLY A 25 -12.31 11.32 0.79
C GLY A 25 -11.76 9.90 0.65
N PRO A 26 -12.34 8.93 1.37
CA PRO A 26 -11.99 7.53 1.17
C PRO A 26 -12.15 7.12 -0.32
N LEU A 27 -11.20 6.33 -0.81
CA LEU A 27 -11.16 5.79 -2.17
C LEU A 27 -10.91 4.28 -2.12
N GLY A 28 -11.55 3.55 -3.03
CA GLY A 28 -11.50 2.10 -3.05
C GLY A 28 -12.56 1.47 -2.13
N GLU A 29 -12.38 0.19 -1.84
CA GLU A 29 -13.39 -0.64 -1.16
C GLU A 29 -13.40 -0.46 0.36
N HIS A 30 -12.33 0.11 0.92
CA HIS A 30 -12.17 0.24 2.37
C HIS A 30 -11.96 1.73 2.71
N THR A 31 -12.67 2.19 3.75
CA THR A 31 -12.94 3.61 3.98
C THR A 31 -12.35 4.18 5.26
N THR A 32 -11.40 3.50 5.90
CA THR A 32 -10.76 3.97 7.15
C THR A 32 -9.25 4.16 6.96
N ASN A 33 -8.59 4.89 7.86
CA ASN A 33 -7.12 4.89 7.93
C ASN A 33 -6.69 4.65 9.38
N THR A 34 -5.95 3.58 9.62
CA THR A 34 -5.34 3.25 10.92
C THR A 34 -3.83 3.54 10.91
N SER A 35 -3.19 3.47 9.74
CA SER A 35 -1.78 3.81 9.55
C SER A 35 -1.50 4.29 8.13
N ILE A 36 -0.38 4.98 7.94
CA ILE A 36 0.11 5.35 6.61
C ILE A 36 1.60 5.02 6.45
N GLY A 37 1.98 4.65 5.24
CA GLY A 37 3.38 4.50 4.83
C GLY A 37 3.60 5.15 3.47
N MET A 38 4.69 5.89 3.32
CA MET A 38 5.14 6.36 2.01
C MET A 38 6.36 5.55 1.60
N MET A 39 6.42 5.15 0.34
CA MET A 39 7.62 4.51 -0.20
C MET A 39 7.80 4.84 -1.69
N ARG A 40 9.06 4.81 -2.12
CA ARG A 40 9.44 4.85 -3.54
C ARG A 40 9.56 3.41 -4.03
N ILE A 41 8.87 3.05 -5.11
CA ILE A 41 9.14 1.81 -5.84
C ILE A 41 10.31 2.09 -6.79
N PRO A 42 11.55 1.63 -6.53
CA PRO A 42 12.73 2.11 -7.25
C PRO A 42 12.69 1.78 -8.74
N ARG A 43 12.26 0.56 -9.09
CA ARG A 43 12.20 0.07 -10.48
C ARG A 43 11.17 0.80 -11.34
N LEU A 44 10.05 1.22 -10.74
CA LEU A 44 9.00 1.99 -11.41
C LEU A 44 9.23 3.49 -11.36
N ASN A 45 10.27 3.94 -10.62
CA ASN A 45 10.52 5.33 -10.28
C ASN A 45 9.25 6.08 -9.82
N LYS A 46 8.44 5.42 -8.98
CA LYS A 46 7.11 5.90 -8.60
C LYS A 46 6.94 5.94 -7.09
N ASP A 47 6.49 7.08 -6.58
CA ASP A 47 6.08 7.22 -5.19
C ASP A 47 4.67 6.69 -5.00
N ILE A 48 4.47 5.97 -3.90
CA ILE A 48 3.16 5.48 -3.49
C ILE A 48 2.87 5.85 -2.05
N LEU A 49 1.59 5.99 -1.75
CA LEU A 49 1.03 6.03 -0.41
C LEU A 49 0.31 4.71 -0.15
N LEU A 50 0.64 4.10 0.98
CA LEU A 50 -0.05 2.96 1.55
C LEU A 50 -0.89 3.45 2.73
N CYS A 51 -2.19 3.17 2.70
CA CYS A 51 -3.09 3.43 3.81
C CYS A 51 -3.54 2.11 4.41
N GLY A 52 -3.07 1.82 5.63
CA GLY A 52 -3.53 0.68 6.41
C GLY A 52 -4.89 0.96 7.03
N GLN A 53 -5.70 -0.07 7.16
CA GLN A 53 -7.10 0.05 7.56
C GLN A 53 -7.50 -1.01 8.60
N GLU A 54 -8.76 -0.93 9.04
CA GLU A 54 -9.42 -2.00 9.76
C GLU A 54 -9.47 -3.30 8.93
N PHE A 55 -9.61 -4.45 9.61
CA PHE A 55 -9.73 -5.78 8.99
C PHE A 55 -8.55 -6.17 8.07
N GLY A 56 -7.37 -5.61 8.34
CA GLY A 56 -6.12 -6.03 7.71
C GLY A 56 -5.97 -5.53 6.28
N TYR A 57 -6.78 -4.58 5.84
CA TYR A 57 -6.69 -4.05 4.48
C TYR A 57 -5.64 -2.95 4.35
N VAL A 58 -5.04 -2.88 3.17
CA VAL A 58 -4.16 -1.79 2.76
C VAL A 58 -4.59 -1.29 1.39
N THR A 59 -4.83 0.00 1.26
CA THR A 59 -5.10 0.66 -0.03
C THR A 59 -3.87 1.40 -0.53
N VAL A 60 -3.62 1.27 -1.83
CA VAL A 60 -2.45 1.85 -2.50
C VAL A 60 -2.88 2.99 -3.39
N TYR A 61 -2.19 4.12 -3.25
CA TYR A 61 -2.35 5.30 -4.10
C TYR A 61 -1.05 5.64 -4.79
N ASP A 62 -1.15 5.96 -6.08
CA ASP A 62 -0.05 6.52 -6.85
C ASP A 62 0.08 8.02 -6.55
N LEU A 63 1.28 8.49 -6.21
CA LEU A 63 1.57 9.91 -5.99
C LEU A 63 2.18 10.55 -7.26
N PRO A 64 2.04 11.88 -7.45
CA PRO A 64 1.39 12.84 -6.55
C PRO A 64 -0.12 12.97 -6.74
N ASP A 65 -0.70 12.32 -7.75
CA ASP A 65 -2.12 12.53 -8.12
C ASP A 65 -3.12 11.78 -7.22
N PHE A 66 -2.62 10.98 -6.28
CA PHE A 66 -3.39 10.09 -5.40
C PHE A 66 -4.38 9.19 -6.15
N ARG A 67 -3.99 8.73 -7.34
CA ARG A 67 -4.81 7.82 -8.12
C ARG A 67 -4.88 6.47 -7.38
N PRO A 68 -6.09 5.93 -7.09
CA PRO A 68 -6.21 4.63 -6.47
C PRO A 68 -5.68 3.56 -7.41
N ARG A 69 -4.77 2.73 -6.91
CA ARG A 69 -4.18 1.61 -7.65
C ARG A 69 -4.87 0.29 -7.33
N GLY A 70 -5.38 0.15 -6.10
CA GLY A 70 -6.08 -1.02 -5.62
C GLY A 70 -5.88 -1.22 -4.12
N SER A 71 -6.41 -2.33 -3.61
CA SER A 71 -6.24 -2.74 -2.21
C SER A 71 -5.78 -4.20 -2.13
N PHE A 72 -5.17 -4.58 -1.03
CA PHE A 72 -4.86 -5.97 -0.70
C PHE A 72 -5.13 -6.23 0.79
N THR A 73 -5.30 -7.50 1.15
CA THR A 73 -5.44 -7.93 2.54
C THR A 73 -4.13 -8.51 3.04
N THR A 74 -3.82 -8.21 4.30
CA THR A 74 -2.68 -8.79 5.02
C THR A 74 -2.92 -10.23 5.47
N GLY A 75 -4.16 -10.70 5.44
CA GLY A 75 -4.53 -12.05 5.84
C GLY A 75 -4.58 -12.28 7.35
N TYR A 76 -4.14 -11.32 8.17
CA TYR A 76 -4.37 -11.34 9.61
C TYR A 76 -5.68 -10.65 10.00
N ASP A 77 -6.27 -11.10 11.09
CA ASP A 77 -7.51 -10.56 11.64
C ASP A 77 -7.20 -9.37 12.55
N GLY A 78 -7.52 -8.16 12.09
CA GLY A 78 -7.36 -6.92 12.86
C GLY A 78 -6.79 -5.74 12.09
N GLU A 79 -6.62 -4.61 12.76
CA GLU A 79 -6.16 -3.35 12.15
C GLU A 79 -4.70 -3.40 11.70
N VAL A 80 -4.39 -2.72 10.59
CA VAL A 80 -3.00 -2.47 10.18
C VAL A 80 -2.46 -1.30 10.99
N MET A 81 -1.61 -1.59 11.97
CA MET A 81 -1.09 -0.61 12.91
C MET A 81 0.20 0.07 12.44
N ALA A 82 1.00 -0.62 11.63
CA ALA A 82 2.18 -0.01 11.04
C ALA A 82 2.45 -0.51 9.63
N ILE A 83 3.03 0.38 8.84
CA ILE A 83 3.58 0.11 7.51
C ILE A 83 4.99 0.67 7.48
N VAL A 84 5.98 -0.18 7.22
CA VAL A 84 7.39 0.19 7.28
C VAL A 84 8.06 -0.12 5.94
N ASP A 85 8.54 0.92 5.26
CA ASP A 85 9.40 0.76 4.09
C ASP A 85 10.77 0.24 4.53
N MET A 86 11.20 -0.88 3.96
CA MET A 86 12.51 -1.47 4.25
C MET A 86 13.63 -0.85 3.42
N MET A 87 13.31 0.08 2.52
CA MET A 87 14.23 0.73 1.59
C MET A 87 15.03 -0.26 0.74
N ALA A 88 14.44 -1.44 0.50
CA ALA A 88 15.07 -2.58 -0.15
C ALA A 88 14.23 -3.02 -1.35
N ASP A 89 14.41 -2.34 -2.49
CA ASP A 89 13.82 -2.74 -3.79
C ASP A 89 12.31 -3.01 -3.75
N GLY A 90 11.55 -2.06 -3.17
CA GLY A 90 10.09 -2.19 -3.10
C GLY A 90 9.59 -3.19 -2.05
N VAL A 91 10.41 -3.53 -1.06
CA VAL A 91 10.03 -4.37 0.08
C VAL A 91 9.54 -3.50 1.24
N PHE A 92 8.43 -3.89 1.85
CA PHE A 92 7.87 -3.23 3.03
C PHE A 92 7.20 -4.26 3.94
N ILE A 93 6.95 -3.86 5.18
CA ILE A 93 6.32 -4.69 6.22
C ILE A 93 5.01 -4.06 6.66
N THR A 94 4.01 -4.90 6.91
CA THR A 94 2.78 -4.54 7.62
C THR A 94 2.66 -5.34 8.91
N CYS A 95 2.19 -4.72 9.99
CA CYS A 95 1.86 -5.44 11.21
C CYS A 95 0.61 -4.89 11.90
N GLY A 96 -0.05 -5.75 12.68
CA GLY A 96 -1.27 -5.45 13.42
C GLY A 96 -1.18 -5.84 14.89
N LEU A 97 -2.28 -5.66 15.63
CA LEU A 97 -2.35 -5.97 17.07
C LEU A 97 -2.32 -7.48 17.37
N SER A 98 -2.65 -8.33 16.39
CA SER A 98 -2.64 -9.78 16.53
C SER A 98 -1.22 -10.38 16.66
N GLY A 99 -0.18 -9.57 16.41
CA GLY A 99 1.22 -10.00 16.43
C GLY A 99 1.71 -10.54 15.08
N ASP A 100 0.84 -10.61 14.08
CA ASP A 100 1.22 -11.00 12.73
C ASP A 100 2.07 -9.91 12.06
N VAL A 101 3.12 -10.36 11.38
CA VAL A 101 4.03 -9.51 10.60
C VAL A 101 4.12 -10.09 9.20
N VAL A 102 3.72 -9.29 8.21
CA VAL A 102 3.67 -9.73 6.81
C VAL A 102 4.66 -8.91 6.00
N LEU A 103 5.48 -9.62 5.24
CA LEU A 103 6.47 -9.04 4.34
C LEU A 103 5.91 -8.99 2.92
N TRP A 104 6.02 -7.83 2.31
CA TRP A 104 5.59 -7.58 0.94
C TRP A 104 6.77 -7.26 0.06
N ARG A 105 6.67 -7.65 -1.21
CA ARG A 105 7.57 -7.19 -2.26
C ARG A 105 6.73 -6.73 -3.44
N TRP A 106 6.98 -5.51 -3.89
CA TRP A 106 6.38 -5.01 -5.11
C TRP A 106 6.83 -5.86 -6.30
N GLN A 107 5.88 -6.42 -7.05
CA GLN A 107 6.17 -7.13 -8.28
C GLN A 107 5.97 -6.23 -9.50
N ASP A 108 6.85 -6.38 -10.47
CA ASP A 108 6.67 -5.81 -11.80
C ASP A 108 5.66 -6.66 -12.59
N GLU A 109 4.86 -6.06 -13.48
CA GLU A 109 3.94 -6.83 -14.33
C GLU A 109 4.68 -7.87 -15.18
N ALA A 110 5.91 -7.56 -15.62
CA ALA A 110 6.75 -8.52 -16.34
C ALA A 110 7.15 -9.73 -15.46
N ALA A 111 7.42 -9.51 -14.17
CA ALA A 111 7.74 -10.58 -13.23
C ALA A 111 6.49 -11.39 -12.84
N ALA A 112 5.35 -10.73 -12.66
CA ALA A 112 4.07 -11.39 -12.39
C ALA A 112 3.61 -12.28 -13.55
N ASN A 113 3.80 -11.83 -14.79
CA ASN A 113 3.51 -12.64 -15.98
C ASN A 113 4.49 -13.83 -16.14
N ALA A 114 5.75 -13.66 -15.73
CA ALA A 114 6.75 -14.74 -15.71
C ALA A 114 6.47 -15.78 -14.62
N SER A 115 5.99 -15.38 -13.44
CA SER A 115 5.62 -16.31 -12.37
C SER A 115 4.34 -17.09 -12.72
N MET A 116 3.32 -16.43 -13.28
CA MET A 116 2.09 -17.11 -13.75
C MET A 116 2.38 -18.13 -14.85
N SER A 117 3.29 -17.83 -15.78
CA SER A 117 3.69 -18.78 -16.82
C SER A 117 4.49 -19.97 -16.27
N THR A 118 5.32 -19.74 -15.25
CA THR A 118 6.08 -20.80 -14.57
C THR A 118 5.16 -21.71 -13.74
N GLU A 119 4.19 -21.16 -13.01
CA GLU A 119 3.20 -21.94 -12.26
C GLU A 119 2.26 -22.74 -13.18
N MET A 120 1.88 -22.19 -14.34
CA MET A 120 1.11 -22.94 -15.37
C MET A 120 1.92 -24.09 -15.99
N MET A 121 3.24 -23.95 -16.10
CA MET A 121 4.12 -25.04 -16.53
C MET A 121 4.32 -26.10 -15.43
N SER A 122 4.41 -25.71 -14.14
CA SER A 122 4.58 -26.66 -13.03
C SER A 122 3.28 -27.35 -12.59
N SER A 123 2.12 -26.80 -12.96
CA SER A 123 0.79 -27.38 -12.70
C SER A 123 0.28 -28.23 -13.86
N SER A 124 1.04 -28.40 -14.95
CA SER A 124 0.74 -29.40 -15.98
C SER A 124 0.96 -30.80 -15.40
N PRO A 125 -0.09 -31.64 -15.29
CA PRO A 125 0.09 -33.04 -14.93
C PRO A 125 0.58 -33.76 -16.18
N PHE A 126 1.79 -34.32 -16.11
CA PHE A 126 1.98 -35.63 -16.73
C PHE A 126 1.35 -36.67 -15.82
#